data_AF-A0A0V0XGE4-F1
#
_entry.id   AF-A0A0V0XGE4-F1
#
_cell.length_a   1.000
_cell.length_b   1.000
_cell.length_c   1.000
_cell.angle_alpha   90.00
_cell.angle_beta   90.00
_cell.angle_gamma   90.00
#
_symmetry.space_group_name_H-M   'P 1'
#
loop_
_entity.id
_entity.type
_entity.pdbx_description
1 polymer ?
#
loop_
_entity_poly.entity_id
_entity_poly.type
_entity_poly.pdbx_seq_one_letter_code
_entity_poly.pdbx_strand_id
1 'polypeptide(L)' 'MPKEEMAHFAEMTKRYALQKGLTLSVEEEDIEQFFGLILLSGYNCVPSENMFWSTAADLAVPIAPATMSRKIS' A
#
# COMPACT_ATOMS: atom_id res chain seq x y z
N MET A 1 -3.69 10.87 -9.72
CA MET A 1 -4.46 11.89 -8.96
C MET A 1 -3.64 13.17 -8.91
N PRO A 2 -4.20 14.34 -8.56
CA PRO A 2 -3.42 15.55 -8.35
C PRO A 2 -2.40 15.38 -7.21
N LYS A 3 -1.17 15.88 -7.40
CA LYS A 3 -0.08 15.80 -6.39
C LYS A 3 -0.46 16.41 -5.04
N GLU A 4 -1.19 17.52 -5.06
CA GLU A 4 -1.64 18.22 -3.84
C GLU A 4 -2.54 17.32 -2.96
N GLU A 5 -3.36 16.46 -3.56
CA GLU A 5 -4.21 15.52 -2.83
C GLU A 5 -3.36 14.40 -2.19
N MET A 6 -2.34 13.90 -2.90
CA MET A 6 -1.45 12.85 -2.38
C MET A 6 -0.62 13.36 -1.21
N ALA A 7 -0.08 14.58 -1.31
CA ALA A 7 0.61 15.24 -0.22
C ALA A 7 -0.32 15.44 1.00
N HIS A 8 -1.58 15.80 0.78
CA HIS A 8 -2.56 15.90 1.86
C HIS A 8 -2.79 14.56 2.58
N PHE A 9 -2.97 13.46 1.84
CA PHE A 9 -3.13 12.13 2.43
C PHE A 9 -1.86 11.63 3.13
N ALA A 10 -0.68 11.92 2.59
CA ALA A 10 0.60 11.58 3.24
C ALA A 10 0.71 12.28 4.61
N GLU A 11 0.39 13.57 4.68
CA GLU A 11 0.38 14.34 5.93
C GLU A 11 -0.66 13.80 6.92
N MET A 12 -1.88 13.48 6.46
CA MET A 12 -2.91 12.89 7.31
C MET A 12 -2.52 11.51 7.85
N THR A 13 -1.84 10.70 7.03
CA THR A 13 -1.31 9.38 7.41
C THR A 13 -0.24 9.51 8.49
N LYS A 14 0.72 10.43 8.30
CA LYS A 14 1.76 10.76 9.29
C LYS A 14 1.15 11.18 10.63
N ARG A 15 0.15 12.09 10.61
CA ARG A 15 -0.55 12.54 11.82
C ARG A 15 -1.28 11.42 12.53
N TYR A 16 -1.98 10.56 11.79
CA TYR A 16 -2.69 9.43 12.37
C TYR A 16 -1.72 8.44 13.04
N ALA A 17 -0.59 8.14 12.39
CA ALA A 17 0.44 7.30 12.99
C ALA A 17 0.96 7.89 14.31
N LEU A 18 1.23 9.19 14.33
CA LEU A 18 1.68 9.89 15.53
C LEU A 18 0.66 9.78 16.68
N GLN A 19 -0.63 9.91 16.39
CA GLN A 19 -1.70 9.70 17.37
C GLN A 19 -1.76 8.27 17.92
N LYS A 20 -1.26 7.29 17.17
CA LYS A 20 -1.13 5.88 17.59
C LYS A 20 0.21 5.57 18.26
N GLY A 21 1.06 6.57 18.51
CA GLY A 21 2.39 6.40 19.09
C GLY A 21 3.39 5.77 18.12
N LEU A 22 3.12 5.84 16.81
CA LEU A 22 4.01 5.39 15.75
C LEU A 22 4.59 6.58 14.99
N THR A 23 5.78 6.42 14.43
CA THR A 23 6.34 7.38 13.49
C THR A 23 6.49 6.68 12.15
N LEU A 24 5.79 7.19 11.13
CA LEU A 24 5.87 6.70 9.76
C LEU A 24 6.53 7.78 8.89
N SER A 25 7.41 7.35 7.99
CA SER A 25 7.88 8.15 6.87
C SER A 25 7.01 7.77 5.68
N VAL A 26 6.26 8.73 5.14
CA VAL A 26 5.29 8.52 4.06
C VAL A 26 5.30 9.74 3.15
N GLU A 27 5.69 9.57 1.90
CA GLU A 27 5.67 10.63 0.89
C GLU A 27 4.48 10.47 -0.06
N GLU A 28 4.30 11.42 -0.98
CA GLU A 28 3.19 11.40 -1.93
C GLU A 28 3.21 10.15 -2.81
N GLU A 29 4.40 9.70 -3.21
CA GLU A 29 4.59 8.48 -4.01
C GLU A 29 4.14 7.22 -3.28
N ASP A 30 4.34 7.14 -1.96
CA ASP A 30 3.90 5.98 -1.16
C ASP A 30 2.36 5.87 -1.16
N ILE A 31 1.67 7.01 -1.13
CA ILE A 31 0.21 7.07 -1.20
C ILE A 31 -0.28 6.67 -2.60
N GLU A 32 0.37 7.15 -3.66
CA GLU A 32 0.04 6.78 -5.04
C GLU A 32 0.19 5.27 -5.26
N GLN A 33 1.29 4.70 -4.77
CA GLN A 33 1.55 3.26 -4.81
C GLN A 33 0.46 2.47 -4.06
N PHE A 34 0.09 2.91 -2.86
CA PHE A 34 -0.97 2.27 -2.08
C PHE A 34 -2.32 2.29 -2.81
N PHE A 35 -2.72 3.43 -3.40
CA PHE A 35 -3.93 3.50 -4.22
C PHE A 35 -3.86 2.61 -5.46
N GLY A 36 -2.68 2.52 -6.10
CA GLY A 36 -2.44 1.59 -7.20
C GLY A 36 -2.70 0.14 -6.80
N LEU A 37 -2.28 -0.27 -5.60
CA LEU A 37 -2.53 -1.61 -5.06
C LEU A 37 -4.00 -1.83 -4.73
N ILE A 38 -4.72 -0.83 -4.18
CA ILE A 38 -6.17 -0.92 -3.97
C ILE A 38 -6.88 -1.14 -5.31
N LEU A 39 -6.53 -0.37 -6.34
CA LEU A 39 -7.16 -0.50 -7.65
C LEU A 39 -6.85 -1.87 -8.27
N LEU A 40 -5.60 -2.32 -8.19
CA LEU A 40 -5.16 -3.65 -8.61
C LEU A 40 -5.95 -4.77 -7.93
N SER A 41 -6.28 -4.60 -6.65
CA SER A 41 -7.03 -5.61 -5.89
C SER A 41 -8.44 -5.85 -6.43
N GLY A 42 -9.03 -4.85 -7.09
CA GLY A 42 -10.32 -5.01 -7.78
C GLY A 42 -10.25 -5.88 -9.04
N TYR A 43 -9.07 -6.04 -9.63
CA TYR A 43 -8.85 -6.85 -10.84
C TYR A 43 -8.36 -8.27 -10.55
N ASN A 44 -7.83 -8.51 -9.36
CA ASN A 44 -7.21 -9.78 -9.00
C ASN A 44 -8.01 -10.45 -7.88
N CYS A 45 -8.65 -11.57 -8.19
CA CYS A 45 -9.32 -12.39 -7.20
C CYS A 45 -8.30 -13.28 -6.48
N VAL A 46 -7.70 -12.78 -5.40
CA VAL A 46 -6.93 -13.60 -4.46
C VAL A 46 -7.78 -13.95 -3.23
N PRO A 47 -7.56 -15.11 -2.58
CA PRO A 47 -8.38 -15.53 -1.44
C PRO A 47 -8.32 -14.59 -0.23
N SER A 48 -7.23 -13.84 -0.09
CA SER A 48 -7.06 -12.84 0.97
C SER A 48 -6.03 -11.81 0.57
N GLU A 49 -6.08 -10.62 1.18
CA GLU A 49 -5.15 -9.52 0.90
C GLU A 49 -3.67 -9.93 1.08
N ASN A 50 -3.37 -10.79 2.04
CA ASN A 50 -2.01 -11.29 2.28
C ASN A 50 -1.44 -12.08 1.09
N MET A 51 -2.31 -12.67 0.25
CA MET A 51 -1.88 -13.47 -0.89
C MET A 51 -1.35 -12.63 -2.05
N PHE A 52 -1.61 -11.31 -2.08
CA PHE A 52 -0.95 -10.41 -3.04
C PHE A 52 0.58 -10.42 -2.91
N TRP A 53 1.10 -10.72 -1.73
CA TRP A 53 2.54 -10.84 -1.44
C TRP A 53 3.02 -12.30 -1.38
N SER A 54 2.20 -13.26 -1.83
CA SER A 54 2.59 -14.67 -1.86
C SER A 54 3.70 -14.91 -2.87
N THR A 55 4.65 -15.79 -2.52
CA THR A 55 5.66 -16.31 -3.44
C THR A 55 5.20 -17.57 -4.17
N ALA A 56 3.99 -18.07 -3.89
CA ALA A 56 3.42 -19.23 -4.56
C ALA A 56 3.08 -18.89 -6.02
N ALA A 57 3.49 -19.74 -6.95
CA ALA A 57 3.41 -19.45 -8.38
C ALA A 57 1.98 -19.24 -8.92
N ASP A 58 0.99 -19.83 -8.27
CA ASP A 58 -0.45 -19.75 -8.61
C ASP A 58 -1.14 -18.51 -8.04
N LEU A 59 -0.52 -17.82 -7.09
CA LEU A 59 -1.07 -16.67 -6.37
C LEU A 59 -0.18 -15.42 -6.48
N ALA A 60 0.96 -15.52 -7.18
CA ALA A 60 1.89 -14.43 -7.31
C ALA A 60 1.26 -13.28 -8.11
N VAL A 61 1.14 -12.12 -7.47
CA VAL A 61 0.84 -10.84 -8.12
C VAL A 61 2.12 -10.00 -8.03
N PRO A 62 3.10 -10.16 -8.95
CA PRO A 62 4.48 -9.71 -8.74
C PRO A 62 4.63 -8.21 -8.52
N ILE A 63 3.68 -7.43 -9.05
CA ILE A 63 3.65 -5.98 -8.89
C ILE A 63 3.43 -5.58 -7.43
N ALA A 64 2.66 -6.32 -6.63
CA ALA A 64 2.39 -5.96 -5.24
C ALA A 64 3.67 -5.92 -4.36
N PRO A 65 4.49 -7.00 -4.27
CA PRO A 65 5.74 -6.97 -3.53
C PRO A 65 6.81 -6.07 -4.16
N ALA A 66 6.74 -5.81 -5.47
CA ALA A 66 7.65 -4.88 -6.15
C ALA A 66 7.33 -3.41 -5.84
N THR A 67 6.06 -3.08 -5.63
CA THR A 67 5.58 -1.72 -5.34
C THR A 67 5.74 -1.37 -3.88
N MET A 68 5.24 -2.19 -2.96
CA MET A 68 5.39 -1.95 -1.52
C MET A 68 5.66 -3.27 -0.78
N SER A 69 6.60 -3.29 0.15
CA SER A 69 6.85 -4.48 0.98
C SER A 69 5.82 -4.61 2.11
N ARG A 70 5.27 -5.80 2.32
CA ARG A 70 4.42 -6.08 3.49
C ARG A 70 5.26 -6.73 4.59
N LYS A 71 5.20 -6.20 5.82
CA LYS A 71 5.69 -6.93 7.00
C LYS A 71 4.67 -8.00 7.35
N ILE A 72 5.07 -9.27 7.29
CA ILE A 72 4.28 -10.38 7.79
C ILE A 72 4.46 -10.37 9.31
N SER A 73 3.41 -9.98 10.05
CA SER A 73 3.35 -10.05 11.52
C SER A 73 2.80 -11.39 11.98
#